data_AF-A0A2G2JSB5-F1
#
_entry.id   AF-A0A2G2JSB5-F1
#
_cell.length_a   1.000
_cell.length_b   1.000
_cell.length_c   1.000
_cell.angle_alpha   90.00
_cell.angle_beta   90.00
_cell.angle_gamma   90.00
#
_symmetry.space_group_name_H-M   'P 1'
#
loop_
_entity.id
_entity.type
_entity.pdbx_description
1 polymer ?
#
loop_
_entity_poly.entity_id
_entity_poly.type
_entity_poly.pdbx_seq_one_letter_code
_entity_poly.pdbx_strand_id
1 'polypeptide(L)'
;MSEYTFAILFFGLFIFMGVNWFIFSRISIPRIDKQMIDDGQARACPIDIVGLRVMMIAGAISLPVGNIFNHEDDPLIDVKALRPYGTAFDRRVGLLLSLSIYSLLIVGLVGVFYF
;
A
#
# COMPACT_ATOMS: atom_id res chain seq x y z
N MET A 1 12.69 25.73 -1.75
CA MET A 1 12.41 24.83 -2.89
C MET A 1 11.77 25.68 -3.98
N SER A 2 12.24 25.63 -5.22
CA SER A 2 11.54 26.34 -6.31
C SER A 2 10.27 25.58 -6.72
N GLU A 3 9.33 26.27 -7.37
CA GLU A 3 8.11 25.65 -7.95
C GLU A 3 8.46 24.46 -8.86
N TYR A 4 9.52 24.60 -9.67
CA TYR A 4 10.00 23.52 -10.55
C TYR A 4 10.51 22.31 -9.77
N THR A 5 11.30 22.53 -8.70
CA THR A 5 11.78 21.43 -7.86
C THR A 5 10.63 20.74 -7.14
N PHE A 6 9.63 21.50 -6.68
CA PHE A 6 8.42 20.95 -6.09
C PHE A 6 7.64 20.09 -7.08
N ALA A 7 7.38 20.61 -8.29
CA ALA A 7 6.65 19.90 -9.32
C ALA A 7 7.37 18.60 -9.73
N ILE A 8 8.68 18.64 -9.95
CA ILE A 8 9.47 17.45 -10.27
C ILE A 8 9.38 16.41 -9.16
N LEU A 9 9.51 16.82 -7.90
CA LEU A 9 9.40 15.92 -6.76
C LEU A 9 7.99 15.30 -6.66
N PHE A 10 6.96 16.13 -6.75
CA PHE A 10 5.57 15.69 -6.64
C PHE A 10 5.21 14.71 -7.76
N PHE A 11 5.46 15.06 -9.01
CA PHE A 11 5.16 14.19 -10.16
C PHE A 11 6.06 12.95 -10.19
N GLY A 12 7.32 13.06 -9.79
CA GLY A 12 8.22 11.91 -9.64
C GLY A 12 7.69 10.90 -8.63
N LEU A 13 7.27 11.37 -7.44
CA LEU A 13 6.63 10.53 -6.42
C LEU A 13 5.30 9.96 -6.90
N PHE A 14 4.48 10.74 -7.61
CA PHE A 14 3.19 10.29 -8.15
C PHE A 14 3.36 9.16 -9.16
N ILE A 15 4.30 9.29 -10.10
CA ILE A 15 4.60 8.24 -11.09
C ILE A 15 5.17 7.01 -10.38
N PHE A 16 6.11 7.20 -9.45
CA PHE A 16 6.68 6.09 -8.68
C PHE A 16 5.62 5.34 -7.88
N MET A 17 4.71 6.06 -7.22
CA MET A 17 3.55 5.49 -6.55
C MET A 17 2.67 4.72 -7.53
N GLY A 18 2.34 5.29 -8.69
CA GLY A 18 1.50 4.67 -9.71
C GLY A 18 2.06 3.35 -10.23
N VAL A 19 3.38 3.28 -10.47
CA VAL A 19 4.05 2.03 -10.89
C VAL A 19 3.96 0.96 -9.81
N ASN A 20 4.31 1.30 -8.55
CA ASN A 20 4.22 0.34 -7.45
C ASN A 20 2.77 -0.09 -7.19
N TRP A 21 1.81 0.84 -7.31
CA TRP A 21 0.39 0.55 -7.19
C TRP A 21 -0.06 -0.46 -8.25
N PHE A 22 0.32 -0.25 -9.50
CA PHE A 22 -0.02 -1.15 -10.59
C PHE A 22 0.57 -2.54 -10.39
N ILE A 23 1.87 -2.63 -10.07
CA ILE A 23 2.55 -3.90 -9.78
C ILE A 23 1.84 -4.62 -8.63
N PHE A 24 1.61 -3.93 -7.52
CA PHE A 24 1.03 -4.55 -6.34
C PHE A 24 -0.41 -5.03 -6.59
N SER A 25 -1.24 -4.18 -7.21
CA SER A 25 -2.65 -4.50 -7.49
C SER A 25 -2.84 -5.59 -8.54
N ARG A 26 -1.97 -5.68 -9.54
CA ARG A 26 -2.11 -6.62 -10.66
C ARG A 26 -1.31 -7.91 -10.51
N ILE A 27 -0.27 -7.90 -9.68
CA ILE A 27 0.63 -9.04 -9.52
C ILE A 27 0.53 -9.60 -8.10
N SER A 28 0.81 -8.78 -7.08
CA SER A 28 0.87 -9.25 -5.69
C SER A 28 -0.48 -9.69 -5.15
N ILE A 29 -1.51 -8.83 -5.25
CA ILE A 29 -2.82 -9.11 -4.67
C ILE A 29 -3.49 -10.36 -5.28
N PRO A 30 -3.60 -10.51 -6.62
CA PRO A 30 -4.22 -11.71 -7.20
C PRO A 30 -3.48 -13.00 -6.84
N ARG A 31 -2.14 -12.94 -6.72
CA ARG A 31 -1.33 -14.08 -6.29
C ARG A 31 -1.62 -14.45 -4.83
N ILE A 32 -1.66 -13.46 -3.94
CA ILE A 32 -1.99 -13.65 -2.52
C ILE A 32 -3.40 -14.23 -2.38
N ASP A 33 -4.40 -13.65 -3.03
CA ASP A 33 -5.79 -14.14 -2.96
C ASP A 33 -5.90 -15.57 -3.44
N LYS A 34 -5.23 -15.90 -4.55
CA LYS A 34 -5.25 -17.25 -5.10
C LYS A 34 -4.73 -18.24 -4.05
N GLN A 35 -3.59 -17.95 -3.42
CA GLN A 35 -3.04 -18.83 -2.39
C GLN A 35 -3.93 -18.94 -1.16
N MET A 36 -4.56 -17.84 -0.72
CA MET A 36 -5.51 -17.87 0.38
C MET A 36 -6.72 -18.75 0.07
N ILE A 37 -7.30 -18.62 -1.14
CA ILE A 37 -8.43 -19.42 -1.59
C ILE A 37 -8.06 -20.89 -1.71
N ASP A 38 -6.87 -21.20 -2.27
CA ASP A 38 -6.37 -22.57 -2.41
C ASP A 38 -6.21 -23.25 -1.03
N ASP A 39 -5.91 -22.48 0.02
CA ASP A 39 -5.81 -22.93 1.41
C ASP A 39 -7.15 -22.89 2.18
N GLY A 40 -8.27 -22.57 1.51
CA GLY A 40 -9.60 -22.48 2.12
C GLY A 40 -9.83 -21.25 3.00
N GLN A 41 -8.95 -20.24 2.93
CA GLN A 41 -9.10 -18.96 3.60
C GLN A 41 -9.98 -17.99 2.79
N ALA A 42 -10.61 -17.05 3.50
CA ALA A 42 -11.28 -15.93 2.86
C ALA A 42 -10.26 -15.02 2.15
N ARG A 43 -10.72 -14.22 1.18
CA ARG A 43 -9.85 -13.22 0.54
C ARG A 43 -9.31 -12.22 1.56
N ALA A 44 -8.09 -11.74 1.30
CA ALA A 44 -7.33 -10.84 2.18
C ALA A 44 -8.11 -9.62 2.68
N CYS A 45 -8.91 -9.00 1.82
CA CYS A 45 -9.80 -7.90 2.19
C CYS A 45 -11.10 -8.06 1.38
N PRO A 46 -12.26 -8.24 2.05
CA PRO A 46 -13.53 -8.49 1.38
C PRO A 46 -14.13 -7.23 0.75
N ILE A 47 -13.69 -6.04 1.20
CA ILE A 47 -14.18 -4.75 0.70
C ILE A 47 -13.28 -4.28 -0.44
N ASP A 48 -13.77 -4.40 -1.67
CA ASP A 48 -13.07 -3.94 -2.88
C ASP A 48 -13.55 -2.55 -3.32
N ILE A 49 -13.32 -1.55 -2.46
CA ILE A 49 -13.46 -0.15 -2.87
C ILE A 49 -12.15 0.25 -3.57
N VAL A 50 -12.27 0.90 -4.74
CA VAL A 50 -11.15 1.40 -5.54
C VAL A 50 -10.19 2.18 -4.62
N GLY A 51 -8.97 1.67 -4.43
CA GLY A 51 -8.01 2.30 -3.53
C GLY A 51 -7.78 1.52 -2.24
N LEU A 52 -8.85 1.33 -1.48
CA LEU A 52 -8.82 0.89 -0.09
C LEU A 52 -8.12 -0.47 0.07
N ARG A 53 -8.55 -1.43 -0.75
CA ARG A 53 -8.03 -2.81 -0.71
C ARG A 53 -6.53 -2.89 -0.92
N VAL A 54 -5.99 -2.11 -1.86
CA VAL A 54 -4.56 -2.07 -2.16
C VAL A 54 -3.78 -1.52 -0.98
N MET A 55 -4.27 -0.44 -0.38
CA MET A 55 -3.63 0.19 0.79
C MET A 55 -3.67 -0.72 2.02
N MET A 56 -4.80 -1.37 2.28
CA MET A 56 -4.96 -2.28 3.42
C MET A 56 -4.01 -3.48 3.31
N ILE A 57 -4.00 -4.16 2.16
CA ILE A 57 -3.12 -5.32 1.94
C ILE A 57 -1.65 -4.91 1.98
N ALA A 58 -1.28 -3.77 1.38
CA ALA A 58 0.08 -3.24 1.45
C ALA A 58 0.50 -3.01 2.90
N GLY A 59 -0.30 -2.24 3.66
CA GLY A 59 -0.05 -1.95 5.07
C GLY A 59 0.12 -3.22 5.91
N ALA A 60 -0.83 -4.15 5.79
CA ALA A 60 -0.85 -5.40 6.55
C ALA A 60 0.43 -6.25 6.38
N ILE A 61 0.93 -6.36 5.14
CA ILE A 61 2.10 -7.21 4.85
C ILE A 61 3.44 -6.49 4.98
N SER A 62 3.48 -5.17 4.74
CA SER A 62 4.76 -4.43 4.65
C SER A 62 5.10 -3.63 5.89
N LEU A 63 4.13 -3.22 6.70
CA LEU A 63 4.38 -2.43 7.91
C LEU A 63 4.51 -3.33 9.14
N PRO A 64 5.21 -2.87 10.20
CA PRO A 64 5.16 -3.51 11.51
C PRO A 64 3.72 -3.59 12.01
N VAL A 65 3.39 -4.65 12.74
CA VAL A 65 2.05 -4.81 13.35
C VAL A 65 2.01 -4.05 14.67
N GLY A 66 0.86 -3.46 15.01
CA GLY A 66 0.65 -2.74 16.28
C GLY A 66 0.94 -1.25 16.22
N ASN A 67 1.08 -0.66 15.03
CA ASN A 67 1.16 0.78 14.85
C ASN A 67 -0.14 1.36 14.30
N ILE A 68 -0.25 2.69 14.29
CA ILE A 68 -1.45 3.43 13.86
C ILE A 68 -1.86 3.17 12.41
N PHE A 69 -0.99 2.59 11.60
CA PHE A 69 -1.21 2.28 10.18
C PHE A 69 -1.40 0.78 9.91
N ASN A 70 -1.25 -0.08 10.91
CA ASN A 70 -1.38 -1.54 10.80
C ASN A 70 -1.73 -2.15 12.17
N HIS A 71 -3.01 -2.09 12.51
CA HIS A 71 -3.55 -2.61 13.77
C HIS A 71 -3.80 -4.11 13.70
N GLU A 72 -3.69 -4.81 14.82
CA GLU A 72 -3.98 -6.26 14.88
C GLU A 72 -5.45 -6.57 14.65
N ASP A 73 -6.34 -5.70 15.15
CA ASP A 73 -7.78 -5.91 15.18
C ASP A 73 -8.52 -5.05 14.12
N ASP A 74 -7.92 -4.89 12.94
CA ASP A 74 -8.55 -4.13 11.86
C ASP A 74 -9.79 -4.89 11.30
N PRO A 75 -11.00 -4.30 11.36
CA PRO A 75 -12.22 -4.98 10.88
C PRO A 75 -12.24 -5.20 9.36
N LEU A 76 -11.35 -4.54 8.61
CA LEU A 76 -11.28 -4.63 7.16
C LEU A 76 -10.31 -5.72 6.67
N ILE A 77 -9.40 -6.18 7.53
CA ILE A 77 -8.31 -7.07 7.14
C ILE A 77 -7.78 -7.89 8.31
N ASP A 78 -7.76 -9.22 8.16
CA ASP A 78 -7.07 -10.09 9.11
C ASP A 78 -5.57 -10.13 8.78
N VAL A 79 -4.82 -9.27 9.48
CA VAL A 79 -3.38 -9.12 9.29
C VAL A 79 -2.62 -10.42 9.61
N LYS A 80 -3.07 -11.17 10.62
CA LYS A 80 -2.39 -12.42 11.05
C LYS A 80 -2.60 -13.52 10.03
N ALA A 81 -3.80 -13.66 9.50
CA ALA A 81 -4.11 -14.62 8.43
C ALA A 81 -3.42 -14.27 7.11
N LEU A 82 -3.28 -12.99 6.78
CA LEU A 82 -2.74 -12.54 5.50
C LEU A 82 -1.21 -12.61 5.40
N ARG A 83 -0.48 -12.22 6.45
CA ARG A 83 0.99 -12.05 6.41
C ARG A 83 1.79 -13.27 5.94
N PRO A 84 1.40 -14.53 6.25
CA PRO A 84 2.08 -15.72 5.73
C PRO A 84 2.09 -15.81 4.20
N TYR A 85 1.08 -15.27 3.52
CA TYR A 85 0.94 -15.33 2.06
C TYR A 85 1.81 -14.29 1.33
N GLY A 86 2.28 -13.25 2.02
CA GLY A 86 3.12 -12.20 1.44
C GLY A 86 4.56 -12.65 1.24
N THR A 87 5.05 -12.66 -0.01
CA THR A 87 6.46 -12.93 -0.31
C THR A 87 7.35 -11.74 0.02
N ALA A 88 8.67 -11.93 0.05
CA ALA A 88 9.62 -10.83 0.20
C ALA A 88 9.46 -9.75 -0.89
N PHE A 89 9.07 -10.15 -2.11
CA PHE A 89 8.79 -9.20 -3.20
C PHE A 89 7.56 -8.34 -2.87
N ASP A 90 6.44 -8.96 -2.48
CA ASP A 90 5.21 -8.23 -2.16
C ASP A 90 5.43 -7.28 -0.99
N ARG A 91 6.16 -7.72 0.05
CA ARG A 91 6.49 -6.87 1.20
C ARG A 91 7.30 -5.65 0.80
N ARG A 92 8.25 -5.78 -0.14
CA ARG A 92 9.05 -4.65 -0.65
C ARG A 92 8.20 -3.71 -1.49
N VAL A 93 7.42 -4.21 -2.44
CA VAL A 93 6.55 -3.37 -3.28
C VAL A 93 5.48 -2.68 -2.45
N GLY A 94 4.87 -3.39 -1.50
CA GLY A 94 3.91 -2.83 -0.54
C GLY A 94 4.55 -1.72 0.30
N LEU A 95 5.78 -1.91 0.79
CA LEU A 95 6.49 -0.87 1.55
C LEU A 95 6.78 0.36 0.70
N LEU A 96 7.30 0.18 -0.52
CA LEU A 96 7.56 1.29 -1.45
C LEU A 96 6.28 2.05 -1.79
N LEU A 97 5.18 1.32 -1.99
CA LEU A 97 3.86 1.90 -2.21
C LEU A 97 3.42 2.74 -1.00
N SER A 98 3.42 2.18 0.21
CA SER A 98 3.05 2.91 1.43
C SER A 98 3.91 4.16 1.65
N LEU A 99 5.23 4.04 1.50
CA LEU A 99 6.14 5.18 1.64
C LEU A 99 5.88 6.25 0.58
N SER A 100 5.60 5.87 -0.66
CA SER A 100 5.29 6.81 -1.72
C SER A 100 3.97 7.55 -1.48
N ILE A 101 2.93 6.87 -0.98
CA ILE A 101 1.65 7.47 -0.61
C ILE A 101 1.84 8.50 0.52
N TYR A 102 2.50 8.10 1.62
CA TYR A 102 2.73 9.02 2.73
C TYR A 102 3.62 10.20 2.35
N SER A 103 4.64 9.95 1.51
CA SER A 103 5.50 11.02 1.00
C SER A 103 4.71 12.00 0.12
N LEU A 104 3.84 11.50 -0.76
CA LEU A 104 3.00 12.34 -1.61
C LEU A 104 2.02 13.18 -0.77
N LEU A 105 1.43 12.60 0.29
CA LEU A 105 0.56 13.34 1.22
C LEU A 105 1.32 14.44 1.95
N ILE A 106 2.52 14.16 2.46
CA ILE A 106 3.37 15.16 3.14
C ILE A 106 3.78 16.27 2.16
N VAL A 107 4.27 15.91 0.97
CA VAL A 107 4.69 16.88 -0.04
C VAL A 107 3.50 17.72 -0.51
N GLY A 108 2.33 17.11 -0.74
CA GLY A 108 1.11 17.82 -1.11
C GLY A 108 0.68 18.81 -0.02
N LEU A 109 0.72 18.40 1.25
CA LEU A 109 0.40 19.27 2.38
C LEU A 109 1.37 20.46 2.47
N VAL A 110 2.67 20.21 2.32
CA VAL A 110 3.68 21.28 2.24
C VAL A 110 3.39 22.18 1.04
N GLY A 111 3.02 21.62 -0.11
CA GLY A 111 2.64 22.39 -1.29
C GLY A 111 1.58 23.44 -0.97
N VAL A 112 0.49 23.04 -0.30
CA VAL A 112 -0.64 23.93 0.08
C VAL A 112 -0.21 25.11 0.97
N PHE A 113 0.82 24.96 1.80
CA PHE A 113 1.24 26.03 2.71
C PHE A 113 2.27 26.99 2.10
N TYR A 114 2.96 26.59 1.04
CA TYR A 114 4.11 27.32 0.50
C TYR A 114 3.93 27.80 -0.95
N PHE A 115 2.88 27.37 -1.64
CA PHE A 115 2.51 27.75 -3.01
C PHE A 115 1.00 27.98 -3.11
#